data_AF-A0A7W8CBY2-F1
#
_entry.id   AF-A0A7W8CBY2-F1
#
_cell.length_a   1.000
_cell.length_b   1.000
_cell.length_c   1.000
_cell.angle_alpha   90.00
_cell.angle_beta   90.00
_cell.angle_gamma   90.00
#
_symmetry.space_group_name_H-M   'P 1'
#
loop_
_entity.id
_entity.type
_entity.pdbx_description
1 polymer ?
#
loop_
_entity_poly.entity_id
_entity_poly.type
_entity_poly.pdbx_seq_one_letter_code
_entity_poly.pdbx_strand_id
1 'polypeptide(L)'
;MRLGLRKELEAIADDDEREERVRQATASAQENAKALNAAQLFEIDDVIDPADTRELIASTLSAAGVHELDSPRPRFVDTWYTASVPRR
;
A
#
# COMPACT_ATOMS: atom_id res chain seq x y z
N MET A 1 -1.14 -7.52 14.65
CA MET A 1 -2.19 -7.80 15.66
C MET A 1 -1.81 -7.42 17.09
N ARG A 2 -0.61 -7.77 17.59
CA ARG A 2 -0.21 -7.48 19.00
C ARG A 2 -0.38 -6.02 19.45
N LEU A 3 0.01 -5.05 18.60
CA LEU A 3 -0.17 -3.63 18.93
C LEU A 3 -1.64 -3.23 19.05
N GLY A 4 -2.49 -3.68 18.12
CA GLY A 4 -3.92 -3.34 18.08
C GLY A 4 -4.75 -4.02 19.17
N LEU A 5 -4.35 -5.21 19.61
CA LEU A 5 -5.05 -6.00 20.63
C LEU A 5 -4.39 -5.94 22.01
N ARG A 6 -3.46 -5.01 22.24
CA ARG A 6 -2.61 -4.97 23.44
C ARG A 6 -3.40 -5.13 24.74
N LYS A 7 -4.46 -4.33 24.92
CA LYS A 7 -5.30 -4.34 26.13
C LYS A 7 -6.01 -5.68 26.35
N GLU A 8 -6.48 -6.30 25.28
CA GLU A 8 -7.20 -7.59 25.34
C GLU A 8 -6.23 -8.74 25.66
N LEU A 9 -5.03 -8.69 25.09
CA LEU A 9 -3.99 -9.69 25.33
C LEU A 9 -3.41 -9.60 26.74
N GLU A 10 -3.28 -8.39 27.30
CA GLU A 10 -2.83 -8.19 28.69
C GLU A 10 -3.84 -8.75 29.72
N ALA A 11 -5.12 -8.84 29.36
CA ALA A 11 -6.16 -9.40 30.23
C ALA A 11 -6.18 -10.94 30.30
N ILE A 12 -5.50 -11.61 29.38
CA ILE A 12 -5.37 -13.08 29.38
C ILE A 12 -4.21 -13.47 30.28
N ALA A 13 -4.43 -14.32 31.28
CA ALA A 13 -3.37 -14.70 32.23
C ALA A 13 -2.46 -15.79 31.67
N ASP A 14 -3.03 -16.75 30.94
CA ASP A 14 -2.33 -17.89 30.35
C ASP A 14 -1.60 -17.48 29.06
N ASP A 15 -0.31 -17.79 28.99
CA ASP A 15 0.54 -17.37 27.87
C ASP A 15 0.23 -18.15 26.59
N ASP A 16 -0.17 -19.42 26.68
CA ASP A 16 -0.53 -20.23 25.53
C ASP A 16 -1.88 -19.77 24.94
N GLU A 17 -2.84 -19.45 25.81
CA GLU A 17 -4.13 -18.86 25.41
C GLU A 17 -3.93 -17.47 24.75
N ARG A 18 -3.04 -16.65 25.31
CA ARG A 18 -2.70 -15.33 24.76
C ARG A 18 -2.10 -15.45 23.37
N GLU A 19 -1.15 -16.37 23.19
CA GLU A 19 -0.51 -16.61 21.90
C GLU A 19 -1.50 -17.20 20.87
N GLU A 20 -2.39 -18.09 21.29
CA GLU A 20 -3.48 -18.59 20.43
C GLU A 20 -4.39 -17.44 19.96
N ARG A 21 -4.75 -16.52 20.86
CA ARG A 21 -5.55 -15.35 20.50
C ARG A 21 -4.86 -14.45 19.47
N VAL A 22 -3.53 -14.31 19.54
CA VAL A 22 -2.75 -13.58 18.53
C VAL A 22 -2.75 -14.31 17.20
N ARG A 23 -2.59 -15.64 17.19
CA ARG A 23 -2.64 -16.47 15.96
C ARG A 23 -3.98 -16.31 15.25
N GLN A 24 -5.08 -16.45 15.98
CA GLN A 24 -6.43 -16.30 15.44
C GLN A 24 -6.68 -14.90 14.86
N ALA A 25 -6.27 -13.86 15.59
CA ALA A 25 -6.38 -12.50 15.10
C ALA A 25 -5.56 -12.27 13.83
N THR A 26 -4.36 -12.86 13.76
CA THR A 26 -3.47 -12.72 12.61
C THR A 26 -4.03 -13.44 11.39
N ALA A 27 -4.56 -14.64 11.57
CA ALA A 27 -5.26 -15.37 10.52
C ALA A 27 -6.47 -14.57 9.98
N SER A 28 -7.30 -14.02 10.88
CA SER A 28 -8.43 -13.17 10.47
C SER A 28 -7.98 -11.92 9.70
N ALA A 29 -6.90 -11.26 10.13
CA ALA A 29 -6.36 -10.12 9.41
C ALA A 29 -5.80 -10.50 8.03
N GLN A 30 -5.16 -11.67 7.90
CA GLN A 30 -4.68 -12.18 6.62
C GLN A 30 -5.84 -12.51 5.66
N GLU A 31 -6.91 -13.13 6.18
CA GLU A 31 -8.12 -13.36 5.42
C GLU A 31 -8.72 -12.05 4.91
N ASN A 32 -8.85 -11.04 5.78
CA ASN A 32 -9.36 -9.72 5.40
C ASN A 32 -8.45 -8.99 4.39
N ALA A 33 -7.14 -9.21 4.44
CA ALA A 33 -6.18 -8.58 3.53
C ALA A 33 -6.10 -9.25 2.14
N LYS A 34 -6.89 -10.29 1.87
CA LYS A 34 -6.96 -10.91 0.54
C LYS A 34 -7.45 -9.90 -0.49
N ALA A 35 -6.87 -9.94 -1.69
CA ALA A 35 -7.18 -9.00 -2.77
C ALA A 35 -8.69 -8.88 -3.07
N LEU A 36 -9.43 -10.00 -3.03
CA LEU A 36 -10.88 -9.99 -3.24
C LEU A 36 -11.64 -9.20 -2.16
N ASN A 37 -11.19 -9.26 -0.91
CA ASN A 37 -11.81 -8.50 0.17
C ASN A 37 -11.49 -7.00 0.07
N ALA A 38 -10.25 -6.66 -0.31
CA ALA A 38 -9.86 -5.27 -0.58
C ALA A 38 -10.65 -4.67 -1.76
N ALA A 39 -10.86 -5.44 -2.83
CA ALA A 39 -11.68 -5.01 -3.98
C ALA A 39 -13.17 -4.84 -3.63
N GLN A 40 -13.74 -5.75 -2.82
CA GLN A 40 -15.11 -5.61 -2.32
C GLN A 40 -15.34 -4.35 -1.48
N LEU A 41 -14.30 -3.91 -0.76
CA LEU A 41 -14.30 -2.69 0.03
C LEU A 41 -13.93 -1.44 -0.79
N PHE A 42 -13.69 -1.59 -2.10
CA PHE A 42 -13.25 -0.53 -3.01
C PHE A 42 -11.94 0.15 -2.56
N GLU A 43 -11.05 -0.59 -1.89
CA GLU A 43 -9.71 -0.10 -1.56
C GLU A 43 -8.78 -0.16 -2.77
N ILE A 44 -9.05 -1.08 -3.70
CA ILE A 44 -8.39 -1.24 -5.00
C ILE A 44 -9.46 -1.40 -6.08
N ASP A 45 -9.17 -0.92 -7.28
CA ASP A 45 -10.15 -0.88 -8.37
C ASP A 45 -10.49 -2.28 -8.93
N ASP A 46 -9.51 -3.18 -9.02
CA ASP A 46 -9.70 -4.52 -9.58
C ASP A 46 -8.63 -5.52 -9.09
N VAL A 47 -8.94 -6.82 -9.22
CA VAL A 47 -8.03 -7.95 -9.03
C VAL A 47 -7.83 -8.64 -10.38
N ILE A 48 -6.68 -8.40 -11.01
CA ILE A 48 -6.38 -8.87 -12.37
C ILE A 48 -5.41 -10.06 -12.40
N ASP A 49 -5.39 -10.79 -13.51
CA ASP A 49 -4.31 -11.73 -13.81
C ASP A 49 -3.00 -10.93 -14.00
N PRO A 50 -1.88 -11.33 -13.34
CA PRO A 50 -0.59 -10.68 -13.57
C PRO A 50 -0.18 -10.55 -15.05
N ALA A 51 -0.60 -11.48 -15.92
CA ALA A 51 -0.34 -11.44 -17.36
C ALA A 51 -1.00 -10.22 -18.06
N ASP A 52 -2.15 -9.76 -17.56
CA ASP A 52 -2.95 -8.68 -18.16
C ASP A 52 -2.43 -7.28 -17.78
N THR A 53 -1.52 -7.20 -16.80
CA THR A 53 -0.99 -5.94 -16.25
C THR A 53 -0.53 -4.96 -17.31
N ARG A 54 0.20 -5.42 -18.34
CA ARG A 54 0.76 -4.53 -19.37
C ARG A 54 -0.34 -3.93 -20.24
N GLU A 55 -1.32 -4.73 -20.64
CA GLU A 55 -2.43 -4.29 -21.48
C GLU A 55 -3.30 -3.29 -20.72
N LEU A 56 -3.61 -3.58 -19.45
CA LEU A 56 -4.36 -2.67 -18.61
C LEU A 56 -3.67 -1.31 -18.48
N ILE A 57 -2.38 -1.27 -18.12
CA ILE A 57 -1.62 -0.01 -18.00
C ILE A 57 -1.66 0.79 -19.31
N ALA A 58 -1.41 0.13 -20.45
CA ALA A 58 -1.36 0.80 -21.75
C ALA A 58 -2.74 1.38 -22.13
N SER A 59 -3.81 0.61 -21.90
CA SER A 59 -5.18 1.06 -22.18
C SER A 59 -5.59 2.23 -21.26
N THR A 60 -5.26 2.17 -19.97
CA THR A 60 -5.56 3.24 -19.00
C THR A 60 -4.84 4.55 -19.39
N LEU A 61 -3.55 4.49 -19.75
CA LEU A 61 -2.81 5.67 -20.21
C LEU A 61 -3.37 6.24 -21.52
N SER A 62 -3.77 5.38 -22.45
CA SER A 62 -4.39 5.80 -23.70
C SER A 62 -5.74 6.48 -23.46
N ALA A 63 -6.53 5.95 -22.53
CA ALA A 63 -7.83 6.50 -22.15
C ALA A 63 -7.72 7.83 -21.38
N ALA A 64 -6.67 8.00 -20.56
CA ALA A 64 -6.42 9.25 -19.84
C ALA A 64 -6.12 10.44 -20.78
N GLY A 65 -5.70 10.17 -22.02
CA GLY A 65 -5.36 11.17 -23.02
C GLY A 65 -4.01 11.85 -22.77
N VAL A 66 -3.55 12.63 -23.75
CA VAL A 66 -2.32 13.41 -23.63
C VAL A 66 -2.65 14.76 -23.00
N HIS A 67 -2.12 15.01 -21.80
CA HIS A 67 -2.07 16.37 -21.28
C HIS A 67 -0.97 17.14 -22.02
N GLU A 68 -1.35 18.20 -22.73
CA GLU A 68 -0.37 19.20 -23.20
C GLU A 68 0.36 19.75 -21.98
N LEU A 69 1.70 19.62 -21.98
CA LEU A 69 2.53 20.19 -20.93
C LEU A 69 2.54 21.71 -21.10
N ASP A 70 1.57 22.39 -20.49
CA ASP A 70 1.57 23.84 -20.34
C ASP A 70 2.74 24.26 -19.42
N SER A 71 3.96 24.38 -19.97
CA SER A 71 4.89 25.49 -19.74
C SER A 71 6.30 25.20 -20.29
N PRO A 72 6.99 26.20 -20.88
CA PRO A 72 8.37 26.08 -21.37
C PRO A 72 9.45 26.16 -20.27
N ARG A 73 9.08 26.10 -18.98
CA ARG A 73 10.07 26.16 -17.90
C ARG A 73 10.46 24.76 -17.45
N PRO A 74 11.77 24.41 -17.41
CA PRO A 74 12.21 23.13 -16.89
C PRO A 74 11.78 23.01 -15.43
N ARG A 75 11.02 21.95 -15.11
CA ARG A 75 10.65 21.62 -13.73
C ARG A 75 11.92 21.23 -12.97
N PHE A 76 12.13 21.79 -11.77
CA PHE A 76 13.28 21.45 -10.93
C PHE A 76 13.21 19.96 -10.55
N VAL A 77 14.23 19.20 -10.94
CA VAL A 77 14.41 17.81 -10.53
C VAL A 77 15.38 17.81 -9.36
N ASP A 78 14.91 17.42 -8.17
CA ASP A 78 15.75 17.32 -6.99
C ASP A 78 16.87 16.29 -7.24
N THR A 79 18.11 16.68 -6.96
CA THR A 79 19.30 15.84 -7.15
C THR A 79 19.71 15.10 -5.88
N TRP A 80 19.00 15.30 -4.77
CA TRP A 80 19.21 14.75 -3.42
C TRP A 80 20.54 14.01 -3.21
N TYR A 81 21.64 14.76 -3.36
CA TYR A 81 23.00 14.61 -2.80
C TYR A 81 23.93 15.64 -3.49
N THR A 82 23.59 16.93 -3.50
CA THR A 82 24.62 17.98 -3.70
C THR A 82 24.98 18.54 -2.34
N ALA A 83 26.03 17.96 -1.76
CA ALA A 83 26.72 18.49 -0.62
C ALA A 83 27.10 19.97 -0.86
N SER A 84 26.74 20.83 0.09
CA SER A 84 27.52 21.98 0.54
C SER A 84 28.41 22.67 -0.51
N VAL A 85 27.82 23.53 -1.35
CA VAL A 85 28.58 24.62 -1.98
C VAL A 85 28.43 25.85 -1.09
N PRO A 86 29.48 26.33 -0.39
CA PRO A 86 29.41 27.60 0.31
C PRO A 86 29.29 28.70 -0.73
N ARG A 87 28.20 29.47 -0.68
CA ARG A 87 28.11 30.72 -1.44
C ARG A 87 29.13 31.70 -0.89
N ARG A 88 30.03 32.17 -1.76
CA ARG A 88 30.82 33.40 -1.53
C ARG A 88 29.92 34.62 -1.66
#